data_AF-A0A523WEL9-F1
#
_entry.id   AF-A0A523WEL9-F1
#
_cell.length_a   1.000
_cell.length_b   1.000
_cell.length_c   1.000
_cell.angle_alpha   90.00
_cell.angle_beta   90.00
_cell.angle_gamma   90.00
#
_symmetry.space_group_name_H-M   'P 1'
#
loop_
_entity.id
_entity.type
_entity.pdbx_description
1 polymer ?
#
loop_
_entity_poly.entity_id
_entity_poly.type
_entity_poly.pdbx_seq_one_letter_code
_entity_poly.pdbx_strand_id
1 'polypeptide(L)' 'MPAQKSGKILKEILRQIKTAQRSAEKLDQTVKAIIKRTRDYELERLLKNIDADMMDVQHKLSMARKLLESAKGS' A
#
# COMPACT_ATOMS: atom_id res chain seq x y z
N MET A 1 -6.09 17.51 29.05
CA MET A 1 -6.03 16.12 28.52
C MET A 1 -5.95 16.02 26.97
N PRO A 2 -5.00 16.67 26.26
CA PRO A 2 -4.87 16.54 24.80
C PRO A 2 -3.96 15.37 24.34
N ALA A 3 -2.90 15.02 25.08
CA ALA A 3 -1.89 14.04 24.64
C ALA A 3 -2.43 12.60 24.45
N GLN A 4 -3.41 12.18 25.25
CA GLN A 4 -4.00 10.83 25.15
C GLN A 4 -4.92 10.63 23.93
N LYS A 5 -5.51 11.70 23.37
CA LYS A 5 -6.33 11.63 22.15
C LYS A 5 -5.46 11.48 20.90
N SER A 6 -4.35 12.23 20.83
CA SER A 6 -3.40 12.17 19.71
C SER A 6 -2.77 10.78 19.56
N GLY A 7 -2.41 10.11 20.67
CA GLY A 7 -1.86 8.76 20.63
C GLY A 7 -2.83 7.68 20.10
N LYS A 8 -4.14 7.83 20.35
CA LYS A 8 -5.17 6.92 19.80
C LYS A 8 -5.36 7.12 18.30
N ILE A 9 -5.39 8.37 17.84
CA ILE A 9 -5.51 8.71 16.41
C ILE A 9 -4.31 8.17 15.62
N LEU A 10 -3.09 8.35 16.11
CA LEU A 10 -1.88 7.79 15.46
C LEU A 10 -1.87 6.25 15.42
N LYS A 11 -2.46 5.58 16.41
CA LYS A 11 -2.64 4.12 16.38
C LYS A 11 -3.64 3.70 15.30
N GLU A 12 -4.74 4.43 15.16
CA GLU A 12 -5.75 4.14 14.16
C GLU A 12 -5.24 4.38 12.73
N ILE A 13 -4.57 5.51 12.47
CA ILE A 13 -3.96 5.79 11.17
C ILE A 13 -2.94 4.70 10.81
N LEU A 14 -2.08 4.30 11.76
CA LEU A 14 -1.11 3.22 11.52
C LEU A 14 -1.80 1.89 11.16
N ARG A 15 -2.92 1.58 11.83
CA ARG A 15 -3.72 0.39 11.51
C ARG A 15 -4.29 0.48 10.09
N GLN A 16 -4.82 1.63 9.69
CA GLN A 16 -5.37 1.85 8.36
C GLN A 16 -4.29 1.72 7.27
N ILE A 17 -3.10 2.28 7.48
CA ILE A 17 -1.97 2.11 6.55
C ILE A 17 -1.56 0.65 6.42
N LYS A 18 -1.47 -0.11 7.53
CA LYS A 18 -1.15 -1.54 7.48
C LYS A 18 -2.21 -2.33 6.71
N THR A 19 -3.48 -1.97 6.85
CA THR A 19 -4.57 -2.55 6.06
C THR A 19 -4.41 -2.23 4.57
N ALA A 20 -4.15 -0.97 4.22
CA ALA A 20 -3.93 -0.55 2.85
C ALA A 20 -2.74 -1.28 2.19
N GLN A 21 -1.64 -1.48 2.92
CA GLN A 21 -0.49 -2.26 2.44
C GLN A 21 -0.86 -3.69 2.07
N ARG A 22 -1.60 -4.39 2.94
CA ARG A 22 -2.06 -5.77 2.68
C ARG A 22 -3.01 -5.83 1.49
N SER A 23 -3.90 -4.85 1.35
CA SER A 23 -4.80 -4.77 0.19
C SER A 23 -4.02 -4.52 -1.11
N ALA A 24 -3.02 -3.64 -1.07
CA ALA A 24 -2.16 -3.37 -2.22
C ALA A 24 -1.33 -4.61 -2.62
N GLU A 25 -0.81 -5.37 -1.66
CA GLU A 25 -0.10 -6.62 -1.93
C GLU A 25 -1.01 -7.68 -2.58
N LYS A 26 -2.24 -7.83 -2.10
CA LYS A 26 -3.22 -8.74 -2.70
C LYS A 26 -3.62 -8.34 -4.12
N LEU A 27 -3.80 -7.05 -4.36
CA LEU A 27 -4.13 -6.54 -5.69
C LEU A 27 -2.97 -6.76 -6.65
N ASP A 28 -1.73 -6.47 -6.23
CA ASP A 28 -0.51 -6.72 -7.00
C ASP A 28 -0.37 -8.19 -7.42
N GLN A 29 -0.57 -9.12 -6.48
CA GLN A 29 -0.55 -10.56 -6.79
C GLN A 29 -1.64 -10.94 -7.81
N THR A 30 -2.82 -10.34 -7.71
CA THR A 30 -3.93 -10.58 -8.64
C THR A 30 -3.60 -10.05 -10.04
N VAL A 31 -3.09 -8.82 -10.14
CA VAL A 31 -2.67 -8.20 -11.41
C VAL A 31 -1.59 -9.07 -12.07
N LYS A 32 -0.56 -9.49 -11.33
CA LYS A 32 0.50 -10.38 -11.82
C LYS A 32 -0.04 -11.72 -12.31
N ALA A 33 -1.05 -12.28 -11.64
CA ALA A 33 -1.69 -13.52 -12.08
C ALA A 33 -2.47 -13.34 -13.40
N ILE A 34 -3.10 -12.19 -13.61
CA ILE A 34 -3.81 -11.87 -14.86
C ILE A 34 -2.80 -11.65 -15.99
N ILE A 35 -1.72 -10.90 -15.75
CA ILE A 35 -0.64 -10.66 -16.74
C ILE A 35 -0.09 -11.99 -17.28
N LYS A 36 0.13 -12.98 -16.40
CA LYS A 36 0.64 -14.31 -16.80
C LYS A 36 -0.31 -15.12 -17.69
N ARG A 37 -1.60 -14.75 -17.74
CA ARG A 37 -2.66 -15.50 -18.43
C ARG A 37 -3.20 -14.79 -19.67
N THR A 38 -3.02 -13.47 -19.77
CA THR A 38 -3.48 -12.72 -20.94
C THR A 38 -2.64 -13.07 -22.17
N ARG A 39 -3.30 -13.11 -23.33
CA ARG A 39 -2.66 -13.19 -24.65
C ARG A 39 -2.92 -11.93 -25.47
N ASP A 40 -3.76 -11.04 -24.95
CA ASP A 40 -4.05 -9.75 -25.54
C ASP A 40 -2.94 -8.78 -25.15
N TYR A 41 -2.24 -8.28 -26.16
CA TYR A 41 -1.08 -7.40 -26.00
C TYR A 41 -1.44 -6.04 -25.40
N GLU A 42 -2.59 -5.46 -25.77
CA GLU A 42 -3.00 -4.15 -25.26
C GLU A 42 -3.39 -4.26 -23.79
N LEU A 43 -4.11 -5.32 -23.44
CA LEU A 43 -4.44 -5.65 -22.05
C LEU A 43 -3.18 -5.93 -21.24
N GLU A 44 -2.22 -6.71 -21.77
CA GLU A 44 -0.96 -6.97 -21.09
C GLU A 44 -0.19 -5.67 -20.82
N ARG A 45 -0.12 -4.78 -21.80
CA ARG A 45 0.53 -3.48 -21.67
C ARG A 45 -0.14 -2.62 -20.60
N LEU A 46 -1.46 -2.54 -20.60
CA LEU A 46 -2.22 -1.81 -19.58
C LEU A 46 -1.97 -2.40 -18.17
N LEU A 47 -2.02 -3.72 -18.04
CA LEU A 47 -1.80 -4.39 -16.76
C LEU A 47 -0.35 -4.22 -16.26
N LYS A 48 0.65 -4.16 -17.14
CA LYS A 48 2.04 -3.84 -16.76
C LYS A 48 2.19 -2.40 -16.25
N ASN A 49 1.44 -1.45 -16.78
CA ASN A 49 1.41 -0.10 -16.21
C ASN A 49 0.82 -0.11 -14.81
N ILE A 50 -0.28 -0.86 -14.60
CA ILE A 50 -0.87 -1.04 -13.27
C ILE A 50 0.13 -1.71 -12.31
N ASP A 51 0.88 -2.72 -12.76
CA ASP A 51 1.93 -3.37 -11.96
C ASP A 51 2.99 -2.37 -11.47
N ALA A 52 3.44 -1.47 -12.35
CA ALA A 52 4.37 -0.40 -11.98
C ALA A 52 3.76 0.59 -10.97
N ASP A 53 2.52 1.03 -11.21
CA ASP A 53 1.80 1.92 -10.28
C ASP A 53 1.63 1.26 -8.90
N MET A 54 1.40 -0.05 -8.86
CA MET A 54 1.28 -0.82 -7.62
C MET A 54 2.59 -0.87 -6.83
N MET A 55 3.74 -1.01 -7.48
CA MET A 55 5.04 -0.90 -6.81
C MET A 55 5.20 0.46 -6.12
N ASP A 56 4.81 1.51 -6.83
CA ASP A 56 4.86 2.89 -6.37
C ASP A 56 3.94 3.13 -5.15
N VAL A 57 2.71 2.62 -5.21
CA VAL A 57 1.74 2.66 -4.09
C VAL A 57 2.30 1.92 -2.87
N GLN A 58 2.84 0.71 -3.06
CA GLN A 58 3.41 -0.07 -1.96
C GLN A 58 4.60 0.64 -1.32
N HIS A 59 5.48 1.25 -2.12
CA HIS A 59 6.61 2.03 -1.63
C HIS A 59 6.14 3.23 -0.80
N LYS A 60 5.21 4.04 -1.32
CA LYS A 60 4.67 5.22 -0.63
C LYS A 60 3.96 4.85 0.68
N LEU A 61 3.19 3.76 0.70
CA LEU A 61 2.57 3.25 1.93
C LEU A 61 3.62 2.76 2.96
N SER A 62 4.71 2.14 2.49
CA SER A 62 5.85 1.75 3.34
C SER A 62 6.52 2.96 3.99
N MET A 63 6.76 4.03 3.21
CA MET A 63 7.29 5.28 3.74
C MET A 63 6.36 5.92 4.77
N ALA A 64 5.06 6.00 4.47
CA ALA A 64 4.07 6.56 5.38
C ALA A 64 4.01 5.77 6.71
N ARG A 65 4.13 4.43 6.64
CA ARG A 65 4.22 3.59 7.84
C ARG A 65 5.47 3.92 8.67
N LYS A 66 6.64 4.01 8.03
CA LYS A 66 7.91 4.32 8.69
C LYS A 66 7.85 5.68 9.39
N LEU A 67 7.29 6.71 8.73
CA LEU A 67 7.11 8.04 9.33
C LEU A 67 6.26 7.98 10.62
N LEU A 68 5.16 7.23 10.62
CA LEU A 68 4.32 7.07 11.81
C LEU A 68 4.97 6.22 12.91
N GLU A 69 5.80 5.26 12.55
CA GLU A 69 6.55 4.43 13.51
C GLU A 69 7.69 5.26 14.16
N SER A 70 8.42 6.06 13.38
CA SER A 70 9.41 7.01 13.89
C SER A 70 8.79 8.08 14.80
N ALA A 71 7.62 8.61 14.44
CA ALA A 71 6.90 9.59 15.26
C ALA A 71 6.35 9.05 16.60
N LYS A 72 6.36 7.72 16.81
CA LYS A 72 6.00 7.10 18.10
C LYS A 72 7.21 6.86 19.01
N GLY A 73 8.42 6.94 18.48
CA GLY A 73 9.68 6.72 19.20
C GLY A 73 10.45 8.00 19.53
N SER A 74 9.91 9.17 19.18
CA SER A 74 10.39 10.51 19.57
C SER A 74 9.47 11.09 20.64
#